data_AF-D8S2R5-F1
#
_entry.id   AF-D8S2R5-F1
#
_cell.length_a   1.000
_cell.length_b   1.000
_cell.length_c   1.000
_cell.angle_alpha   90.00
_cell.angle_beta   90.00
_cell.angle_gamma   90.00
#
_symmetry.space_group_name_H-M   'P 1'
#
loop_
_entity.id
_entity.type
_entity.pdbx_description
1 polymer ?
#
loop_
_entity_poly.entity_id
_entity_poly.type
_entity_poly.pdbx_seq_one_letter_code
_entity_poly.pdbx_strand_id
1 'polypeptide(L)'
;APGEACFVLALAASGHGGRVFDSRRHFQSMVADFDLEPRKQHYSCMVDALARAGYLDDAMELLENMPYRPDTVDSMCFLAACRSH
;
A
#
# COMPACT_ATOMS: atom_id res chain seq x y z
N ALA A 1 18.36 8.54 -9.21
CA ALA A 1 17.43 7.46 -8.85
C ALA A 1 16.23 8.08 -8.13
N PRO A 2 14.99 7.62 -8.37
CA PRO A 2 13.85 8.01 -7.53
C PRO A 2 14.13 7.59 -6.08
N GLY A 3 13.91 8.50 -5.13
CA GLY A 3 14.10 8.23 -3.70
C GLY A 3 12.85 7.64 -3.04
N GLU A 4 12.98 7.15 -1.81
CA GLU A 4 11.86 6.56 -1.03
C GLU A 4 10.60 7.45 -1.02
N ALA A 5 10.77 8.77 -0.80
CA ALA A 5 9.65 9.71 -0.78
C ALA A 5 8.88 9.78 -2.11
N CYS A 6 9.55 9.48 -3.24
CA CYS A 6 8.93 9.46 -4.56
C CYS A 6 8.01 8.23 -4.73
N PHE A 7 8.40 7.08 -4.17
CA PHE A 7 7.56 5.88 -4.15
C PHE A 7 6.34 6.04 -3.26
N VAL A 8 6.48 6.66 -2.08
CA VAL A 8 5.34 6.97 -1.20
C VAL A 8 4.33 7.87 -1.92
N LEU A 9 4.79 8.92 -2.60
CA LEU A 9 3.90 9.83 -3.35
C LEU A 9 3.23 9.13 -4.54
N ALA A 10 3.94 8.27 -5.27
CA ALA A 10 3.38 7.50 -6.37
C ALA A 10 2.29 6.52 -5.88
N LEU A 11 2.53 5.82 -4.77
CA LEU A 11 1.57 4.94 -4.12
C LEU A 11 0.33 5.72 -3.65
N ALA A 12 0.52 6.86 -2.97
CA ALA A 12 -0.59 7.69 -2.49
C ALA A 12 -1.44 8.28 -3.63
N ALA A 13 -0.82 8.73 -4.72
CA ALA A 13 -1.52 9.28 -5.88
C ALA A 13 -2.36 8.22 -6.62
N SER A 14 -1.89 6.97 -6.66
CA SER A 14 -2.58 5.87 -7.34
C SER A 14 -3.87 5.41 -6.62
N GLY A 15 -3.98 5.65 -5.31
CA GLY A 15 -5.18 5.38 -4.50
C GLY A 15 -6.37 6.32 -4.78
N HIS A 16 -6.16 7.46 -5.46
CA HIS A 16 -7.24 8.37 -5.88
C HIS A 16 -7.84 8.04 -7.25
N GLY A 17 -7.16 7.22 -8.06
CA GLY A 17 -7.58 6.92 -9.44
C GLY A 17 -8.08 5.49 -9.68
N GLY A 18 -8.19 4.66 -8.64
CA GLY A 18 -8.51 3.23 -8.80
C GLY A 18 -7.38 2.43 -9.48
N ARG A 19 -6.15 2.97 -9.51
CA ARG A 19 -5.02 2.40 -10.26
C ARG A 19 -4.14 1.52 -9.37
N VAL A 20 -4.75 0.56 -8.67
CA VAL A 20 -4.07 -0.42 -7.81
C VAL A 20 -2.96 -1.18 -8.54
N PHE A 21 -3.16 -1.44 -9.83
CA PHE A 21 -2.16 -2.09 -10.69
C PHE A 21 -0.85 -1.30 -10.73
N ASP A 22 -0.93 0.03 -10.86
CA ASP A 22 0.26 0.88 -10.87
C ASP A 22 0.90 0.92 -9.47
N SER A 23 0.10 0.93 -8.40
CA SER A 23 0.61 0.85 -7.03
C SER A 23 1.42 -0.43 -6.81
N ARG A 24 0.88 -1.61 -7.19
CA ARG A 24 1.60 -2.90 -7.09
C ARG A 24 2.87 -2.88 -7.92
N ARG A 25 2.81 -2.36 -9.14
CA ARG A 25 3.97 -2.31 -10.03
C ARG A 25 5.10 -1.44 -9.44
N HIS A 26 4.76 -0.29 -8.85
CA HIS A 26 5.75 0.57 -8.20
C HIS A 26 6.33 -0.11 -6.96
N PHE A 27 5.49 -0.74 -6.14
CA PHE A 27 5.92 -1.49 -4.95
C PHE A 27 6.88 -2.64 -5.31
N GLN A 28 6.57 -3.39 -6.38
CA GLN A 28 7.44 -4.46 -6.89
C GLN A 28 8.74 -3.93 -7.48
N SER A 29 8.70 -2.85 -8.28
CA SER A 29 9.92 -2.25 -8.84
C SER A 29 10.86 -1.72 -7.76
N MET A 30 10.33 -1.26 -6.63
CA MET A 30 11.13 -0.76 -5.51
C MET A 30 12.09 -1.84 -4.99
N VAL A 31 11.60 -3.09 -4.86
CA VAL A 31 12.41 -4.23 -4.43
C VAL A 31 13.26 -4.76 -5.59
N ALA A 32 12.65 -4.99 -6.76
CA ALA A 32 13.31 -5.70 -7.86
C ALA A 32 14.32 -4.85 -8.64
N ASP A 33 14.03 -3.57 -8.85
CA ASP A 33 14.81 -2.68 -9.73
C ASP A 33 15.67 -1.68 -8.96
N PHE A 34 15.27 -1.31 -7.74
CA PHE A 34 15.94 -0.29 -6.93
C PHE A 34 16.59 -0.83 -5.65
N ASP A 35 16.42 -2.13 -5.35
CA ASP A 35 16.98 -2.79 -4.15
C ASP A 35 16.60 -2.06 -2.85
N LEU A 36 15.41 -1.46 -2.83
CA LEU A 36 14.87 -0.69 -1.73
C LEU A 36 13.94 -1.56 -0.90
N GLU A 37 14.28 -1.71 0.39
CA GLU A 37 13.50 -2.52 1.31
C GLU A 37 12.19 -1.81 1.71
N PRO A 38 11.01 -2.42 1.51
CA PRO A 38 9.76 -1.77 1.81
C PRO A 38 9.60 -1.54 3.32
N ARG A 39 9.57 -0.29 3.70
CA ARG A 39 9.27 0.14 5.08
C ARG A 39 7.77 0.18 5.35
N LYS A 40 7.41 0.24 6.65
CA LYS A 40 6.02 0.32 7.14
C LYS A 40 5.13 1.31 6.36
N GLN A 41 5.62 2.51 6.07
CA GLN A 41 4.87 3.53 5.33
C GLN A 41 4.44 3.08 3.92
N HIS A 42 5.30 2.31 3.23
CA HIS A 42 4.98 1.78 1.90
C HIS A 42 3.90 0.70 1.99
N TYR A 43 3.97 -0.17 3.00
CA TYR A 43 2.92 -1.16 3.28
C TYR A 43 1.59 -0.49 3.60
N SER A 44 1.55 0.50 4.52
CA SER A 44 0.34 1.24 4.85
C SER A 44 -0.29 1.89 3.61
N CYS A 45 0.50 2.52 2.74
CA CYS A 45 -0.01 3.10 1.49
C CYS A 45 -0.59 2.04 0.54
N MET A 46 0.02 0.85 0.45
CA MET A 46 -0.44 -0.21 -0.42
C MET A 46 -1.72 -0.88 0.13
N VAL A 47 -1.83 -1.08 1.46
CA VAL A 47 -3.05 -1.55 2.12
C VAL A 47 -4.20 -0.57 1.92
N ASP A 48 -3.98 0.74 2.11
CA ASP A 48 -5.00 1.77 1.87
C ASP A 48 -5.46 1.79 0.40
N ALA A 49 -4.53 1.70 -0.55
CA ALA A 49 -4.85 1.66 -1.97
C ALA A 49 -5.69 0.43 -2.34
N LEU A 50 -5.35 -0.75 -1.82
CA LEU A 50 -6.11 -1.99 -2.05
C LEU A 50 -7.51 -1.91 -1.42
N ALA A 51 -7.60 -1.43 -0.19
CA ALA A 51 -8.86 -1.30 0.53
C ALA A 51 -9.85 -0.36 -0.16
N ARG A 52 -9.38 0.83 -0.57
CA ARG A 52 -10.19 1.84 -1.27
C ARG A 52 -10.67 1.39 -2.65
N ALA A 53 -9.95 0.47 -3.28
CA ALA A 53 -10.29 -0.09 -4.58
C ALA A 53 -11.14 -1.37 -4.49
N GLY A 54 -11.51 -1.82 -3.29
CA GLY A 54 -12.33 -3.00 -3.07
C GLY A 54 -11.58 -4.33 -3.08
N TYR A 55 -10.24 -4.31 -3.17
CA TYR A 55 -9.40 -5.51 -3.09
C TYR A 55 -9.09 -5.86 -1.63
N LEU A 56 -10.15 -6.16 -0.86
CA LEU A 56 -10.07 -6.36 0.59
C LEU A 56 -9.23 -7.58 0.96
N ASP A 57 -9.33 -8.68 0.19
CA ASP A 57 -8.56 -9.89 0.44
C ASP A 57 -7.05 -9.66 0.24
N ASP A 58 -6.67 -8.98 -0.84
CA ASP A 58 -5.27 -8.61 -1.10
C ASP A 58 -4.72 -7.65 -0.02
N ALA A 59 -5.55 -6.69 0.43
CA ALA A 59 -5.18 -5.76 1.48
C ALA A 59 -4.92 -6.48 2.81
N MET A 60 -5.75 -7.49 3.14
CA MET A 60 -5.63 -8.29 4.33
C MET A 60 -4.41 -9.21 4.25
N GLU A 61 -4.20 -9.89 3.12
CA GLU A 61 -3.01 -10.70 2.88
C GLU A 61 -1.71 -9.88 3.03
N LEU A 62 -1.69 -8.66 2.51
CA LEU A 62 -0.53 -7.77 2.65
C LEU A 62 -0.29 -7.34 4.11
N LEU A 63 -1.37 -7.10 4.87
CA LEU A 63 -1.31 -6.72 6.28
C LEU A 63 -0.89 -7.89 7.18
N GLU A 64 -1.22 -9.13 6.81
CA GLU A 64 -0.80 -10.35 7.51
C GLU A 64 0.66 -10.74 7.21
N ASN A 65 1.11 -10.53 5.98
CA ASN A 65 2.45 -10.94 5.53
C ASN A 65 3.54 -9.88 5.71
N MET A 66 3.20 -8.67 6.18
CA MET A 66 4.22 -7.65 6.37
C MET A 66 5.15 -7.98 7.55
N PRO A 67 6.46 -7.71 7.43
CA PRO A 67 7.46 -8.03 8.47
C PRO A 67 7.39 -7.07 9.68
N TYR A 68 6.42 -6.17 9.71
CA TYR A 68 6.23 -5.17 10.76
C TYR A 68 4.90 -5.41 11.47
N ARG A 69 4.84 -5.06 12.76
CA ARG A 69 3.57 -5.15 13.51
C ARG A 69 2.58 -4.11 12.95
N PRO A 70 1.37 -4.52 12.53
CA PRO A 70 0.33 -3.56 12.16
C PRO A 70 0.02 -2.70 13.38
N ASP A 71 0.09 -1.38 13.23
CA ASP A 71 -0.47 -0.52 14.27
C ASP A 71 -1.98 -0.42 14.07
N THR A 72 -2.70 -0.20 15.16
CA THR A 72 -4.17 -0.08 15.19
C THR A 72 -4.74 0.93 14.19
N VAL A 73 -3.93 1.89 13.72
CA VAL A 73 -4.29 2.88 12.69
C VAL A 73 -4.41 2.25 11.29
N ASP A 74 -3.58 1.25 10.96
CA ASP A 74 -3.60 0.57 9.67
C ASP A 74 -4.90 -0.24 9.51
N SER A 75 -5.32 -0.94 10.57
CA SER A 75 -6.60 -1.66 10.60
C SER A 75 -7.82 -0.73 10.66
N MET A 76 -7.69 0.45 11.27
CA MET A 76 -8.79 1.45 11.31
C MET A 76 -9.01 2.14 9.96
N CYS A 77 -7.95 2.42 9.18
CA CYS A 77 -8.12 2.91 7.80
C CYS A 77 -8.78 1.86 6.91
N PHE A 78 -8.38 0.59 7.04
CA PHE A 78 -9.04 -0.53 6.37
C PHE A 78 -10.54 -0.60 6.71
N LEU A 79 -10.88 -0.58 8.00
CA LEU A 79 -12.28 -0.58 8.46
C LEU A 79 -13.06 0.67 8.04
N ALA A 80 -12.43 1.84 7.97
CA ALA A 80 -13.08 3.07 7.51
C ALA A 80 -13.37 3.02 6.00
N ALA A 81 -12.45 2.50 5.19
CA ALA A 81 -12.66 2.28 3.75
C ALA A 81 -13.80 1.28 3.49
N CYS A 82 -13.90 0.20 4.28
CA CYS A 82 -15.01 -0.76 4.22
C CYS A 82 -16.38 -0.15 4.55
N ARG A 83 -16.46 0.95 5.32
CA ARG A 83 -17.73 1.61 5.71
C ARG A 83 -18.20 2.69 4.74
N SER A 84 -17.38 3.04 3.75
CA SER A 84 -17.74 3.97 2.66
C SER A 84 -18.42 3.27 1.47
N HIS A 85 -18.72 1.98 1.60
CA HIS A 85 -19.47 1.17 0.64
C HIS A 85 -20.91 0.91 1.12
#